data_AF-A0A8T4XQE6-F1
#
_entry.id   AF-A0A8T4XQE6-F1
#
_cell.length_a   1.000
_cell.length_b   1.000
_cell.length_c   1.000
_cell.angle_alpha   90.00
_cell.angle_beta   90.00
_cell.angle_gamma   90.00
#
_symmetry.space_group_name_H-M   'P 1'
#
loop_
_entity.id
_entity.type
_entity.pdbx_description
1 polymer ?
#
loop_
_entity_poly.entity_id
_entity_poly.type
_entity_poly.pdbx_seq_one_letter_code
_entity_poly.pdbx_strand_id
1 'polypeptide(L)'
;LNSCIRLLNKTTRSFVRDIRGKIKTVREEFEAEIRKQEEVVAQEISRLNEDYEEQRVKLMKDFEKQLVPLQKEKLKLEKMRDQIARKIEQYNLEAKSCAASGDSAGEKRWKEKANEAKRELSEMERKIEETEEHIKELEESREAETFRLRSEWENRIKEARKGVLELEASRDAKIQVYQDEMSRLENLTSNIIQQINNVVKMREADLAEFNNLGAPRKCKNLSLVYVPFYMACFEAELKKRYVVFPPSVANSIGFTTKLKGALGKAKVRQLLTPRFRALNSFMEKLPILIDKDAAFAREVYEAGEKADILKSEAARKAIGEGLKKLMDEGWLSDKEFEDLIQKLA
;
A
#
# COMPACT_ATOMS: atom_id res chain seq x y z
N LEU A 1 31.00 6.43 7.04
CA LEU A 1 29.68 6.07 6.45
C LEU A 1 29.18 4.71 6.95
N ASN A 2 30.01 3.65 6.98
CA ASN A 2 29.61 2.34 7.56
C ASN A 2 29.15 2.40 9.03
N SER A 3 29.77 3.24 9.86
CA SER A 3 29.32 3.46 11.24
C SER A 3 27.91 4.07 11.33
N CYS A 4 27.52 4.92 10.36
CA CYS A 4 26.19 5.53 10.27
C CYS A 4 25.14 4.48 9.92
N ILE A 5 25.40 3.63 8.93
CA ILE A 5 24.51 2.52 8.55
C ILE A 5 24.30 1.57 9.73
N ARG A 6 25.37 1.24 10.46
CA ARG A 6 25.28 0.38 11.66
C ARG A 6 24.42 1.01 12.76
N LEU A 7 24.61 2.30 13.02
CA LEU A 7 23.81 3.02 14.02
C LEU A 7 22.34 3.06 13.62
N LEU A 8 22.04 3.41 12.36
CA LEU A 8 20.68 3.46 11.83
C LEU A 8 19.97 2.10 11.96
N ASN A 9 20.60 1.02 11.50
CA ASN A 9 20.05 -0.34 11.63
C ASN A 9 19.81 -0.74 13.09
N LYS A 10 20.71 -0.38 14.00
CA LYS A 10 20.56 -0.66 15.44
C LYS A 10 19.35 0.08 16.00
N THR A 11 19.21 1.36 15.68
CA THR A 11 18.10 2.21 16.13
C THR A 11 16.77 1.70 15.60
N THR A 12 16.67 1.40 14.29
CA THR A 12 15.47 0.85 13.67
C THR A 12 15.05 -0.48 14.31
N ARG A 13 15.99 -1.39 14.55
CA ARG A 13 15.70 -2.66 15.24
C ARG A 13 15.19 -2.46 16.67
N SER A 14 15.65 -1.43 17.37
CA SER A 14 15.15 -1.10 18.71
C SER A 14 13.69 -0.68 18.64
N PHE A 15 13.36 0.29 17.79
CA PHE A 15 11.99 0.76 17.62
C PHE A 15 11.04 -0.34 17.14
N VAL A 16 11.47 -1.18 16.18
CA VAL A 16 10.69 -2.34 15.74
C VAL A 16 10.39 -3.29 16.90
N ARG A 17 11.35 -3.50 17.81
CA ARG A 17 11.13 -4.32 19.01
C ARG A 17 10.11 -3.68 19.96
N ASP A 18 10.19 -2.38 20.16
CA ASP A 18 9.26 -1.64 21.02
C ASP A 18 7.84 -1.68 20.46
N ILE A 19 7.68 -1.51 19.14
CA ILE A 19 6.36 -1.63 18.48
C ILE A 19 5.82 -3.07 18.59
N ARG A 20 6.66 -4.09 18.41
CA ARG A 20 6.25 -5.50 18.66
C ARG A 20 5.80 -5.72 20.10
N GLY A 21 6.45 -5.07 21.07
CA GLY A 21 6.02 -5.05 22.46
C GLY A 21 4.61 -4.47 22.61
N LYS A 22 4.35 -3.30 21.99
CA LYS A 22 3.02 -2.67 21.99
C LYS A 22 1.95 -3.57 21.34
N ILE A 23 2.25 -4.22 20.22
CA ILE A 23 1.34 -5.19 19.57
C ILE A 23 0.99 -6.32 20.53
N LYS A 24 1.98 -6.84 21.27
CA LYS A 24 1.74 -7.90 22.26
C LYS A 24 0.82 -7.42 23.39
N THR A 25 1.07 -6.23 23.95
CA THR A 25 0.21 -5.65 24.99
C THR A 25 -1.22 -5.44 24.49
N VAL A 26 -1.40 -4.85 23.30
CA VAL A 26 -2.74 -4.70 22.70
C VAL A 26 -3.44 -6.05 22.53
N ARG A 27 -2.71 -7.06 22.04
CA ARG A 27 -3.27 -8.40 21.88
C ARG A 27 -3.75 -8.97 23.22
N GLU A 28 -2.94 -8.89 24.26
CA GLU A 28 -3.29 -9.38 25.60
C GLU A 28 -4.49 -8.64 26.21
N GLU A 29 -4.54 -7.31 26.08
CA GLU A 29 -5.66 -6.47 26.53
C GLU A 29 -6.99 -6.87 25.85
N PHE A 30 -6.98 -6.94 24.51
CA PHE A 30 -8.18 -7.30 23.76
C PHE A 30 -8.56 -8.76 23.95
N GLU A 31 -7.62 -9.71 24.03
CA GLU A 31 -7.92 -11.11 24.31
C GLU A 31 -8.59 -11.28 25.68
N ALA A 32 -8.15 -10.52 26.70
CA ALA A 32 -8.80 -10.55 28.01
C ALA A 32 -10.23 -10.00 27.96
N GLU A 33 -10.47 -8.92 27.22
CA GLU A 33 -11.80 -8.32 27.09
C GLU A 33 -12.75 -9.18 26.25
N ILE A 34 -12.25 -9.72 25.13
CA ILE A 34 -12.98 -10.66 24.27
C ILE A 34 -13.40 -11.88 25.07
N ARG A 35 -12.52 -12.49 25.86
CA ARG A 35 -12.90 -13.66 26.69
C ARG A 35 -14.02 -13.36 27.67
N LYS A 36 -13.98 -12.22 28.36
CA LYS A 36 -15.06 -11.81 29.28
C LYS A 36 -16.37 -11.63 28.53
N GLN A 37 -16.32 -10.98 27.37
CA GLN A 37 -17.52 -10.77 26.55
C GLN A 37 -18.04 -12.10 25.97
N GLU A 38 -17.16 -13.00 25.55
CA GLU A 38 -17.52 -14.34 25.06
C GLU A 38 -18.24 -15.16 26.14
N GLU A 39 -17.83 -15.07 27.40
CA GLU A 39 -18.52 -15.74 28.51
C GLU A 39 -19.96 -15.21 28.67
N VAL A 40 -20.16 -13.89 28.60
CA VAL A 40 -21.49 -13.26 28.67
C VAL A 40 -22.34 -13.67 27.46
N VAL A 41 -21.78 -13.58 26.26
CA VAL A 41 -22.46 -13.95 25.01
C VAL A 41 -22.78 -15.45 24.98
N ALA A 42 -21.92 -16.32 25.50
CA ALA A 42 -22.19 -17.75 25.59
C ALA A 42 -23.39 -18.05 26.50
N GLN A 43 -23.50 -17.37 27.64
CA GLN A 43 -24.66 -17.49 28.53
C GLN A 43 -25.93 -16.97 27.85
N GLU A 44 -25.86 -15.85 27.15
CA GLU A 44 -26.99 -15.29 26.41
C GLU A 44 -27.44 -16.23 25.28
N ILE A 45 -26.51 -16.77 24.49
CA ILE A 45 -26.78 -17.76 23.44
C ILE A 45 -27.43 -19.02 24.02
N SER A 46 -26.98 -19.50 25.19
CA SER A 46 -27.59 -20.65 25.86
C SER A 46 -29.06 -20.39 26.16
N ARG A 47 -29.39 -19.23 26.74
CA ARG A 47 -30.78 -18.82 27.02
C ARG A 47 -31.60 -18.68 25.75
N LEU A 48 -31.04 -18.07 24.70
CA LEU A 48 -31.70 -17.94 23.41
C LEU A 48 -32.00 -19.30 22.77
N ASN A 49 -31.13 -20.29 22.94
CA ASN A 49 -31.35 -21.65 22.47
C ASN A 49 -32.46 -22.35 23.27
N GLU A 50 -32.47 -22.21 24.60
CA GLU A 50 -33.53 -22.75 25.46
C GLU A 50 -34.90 -22.17 25.09
N ASP A 51 -34.99 -20.84 24.95
CA ASP A 51 -36.21 -20.14 24.53
C ASP A 51 -36.69 -20.60 23.14
N TYR A 52 -35.76 -20.75 22.19
CA TYR A 52 -36.09 -21.22 20.84
C TYR A 52 -36.61 -22.65 20.84
N GLU A 53 -35.98 -23.55 21.60
CA GLU A 53 -36.42 -24.94 21.73
C GLU A 53 -37.80 -25.04 22.39
N GLU A 54 -38.07 -24.25 23.43
CA GLU A 54 -39.40 -24.18 24.06
C GLU A 54 -40.47 -23.70 23.06
N GLN A 55 -40.19 -22.61 22.35
CA GLN A 55 -41.10 -22.08 21.34
C GLN A 55 -41.34 -23.07 20.19
N ARG A 56 -40.29 -23.77 19.74
CA ARG A 56 -40.38 -24.80 18.70
C ARG A 56 -41.27 -25.96 19.15
N VAL A 57 -41.07 -26.46 20.37
CA VAL A 57 -41.89 -27.55 20.93
C VAL A 57 -43.34 -27.12 21.10
N LYS A 58 -43.60 -25.90 21.57
CA LYS A 58 -44.95 -25.34 21.69
C LYS A 58 -45.63 -25.24 20.33
N LEU A 59 -44.93 -24.71 19.33
CA LEU A 59 -45.40 -24.58 17.96
C LEU A 59 -45.79 -25.95 17.38
N MET A 60 -44.91 -26.94 17.50
CA MET A 60 -45.17 -28.31 17.03
C MET A 60 -46.42 -28.90 17.69
N LYS A 61 -46.56 -28.76 19.02
CA LYS A 61 -47.72 -29.27 19.75
C LYS A 61 -49.02 -28.59 19.31
N ASP A 62 -49.00 -27.28 19.08
CA ASP A 62 -50.22 -26.53 18.73
C ASP A 62 -50.67 -26.83 17.29
N PHE A 63 -49.76 -27.10 16.36
CA PHE A 63 -50.08 -27.61 15.04
C PHE A 63 -50.55 -29.07 15.06
N GLU A 64 -49.90 -29.94 15.85
CA GLU A 64 -50.29 -31.35 15.95
C GLU A 64 -51.71 -31.52 16.53
N LYS A 65 -52.07 -30.70 17.52
CA LYS A 65 -53.45 -30.65 18.07
C LYS A 65 -54.51 -30.32 17.02
N GLN A 66 -54.17 -29.53 16.00
CA GLN A 66 -55.10 -29.14 14.93
C GLN A 66 -55.09 -30.14 13.77
N LEU A 67 -53.93 -30.69 13.42
CA LEU A 67 -53.76 -31.60 12.30
C LEU A 67 -54.38 -32.97 12.56
N VAL A 68 -54.21 -33.55 13.75
CA VAL A 68 -54.69 -34.90 14.08
C VAL A 68 -56.22 -35.03 13.97
N PRO A 69 -57.05 -34.09 14.48
CA PRO A 69 -58.50 -34.12 14.27
C PRO A 69 -58.90 -34.08 12.79
N LEU A 70 -58.27 -33.21 11.98
CA LEU A 70 -58.56 -33.08 10.55
C LEU A 70 -58.22 -34.37 9.80
N GLN A 71 -57.07 -34.98 10.08
CA GLN A 71 -56.69 -36.28 9.50
C GLN A 71 -57.67 -37.39 9.89
N LYS A 72 -58.13 -37.42 11.14
CA LYS A 72 -59.15 -38.38 11.59
C LYS A 72 -60.49 -38.17 10.90
N GLU A 73 -60.88 -36.92 10.67
CA GLU A 73 -62.14 -36.60 10.00
C GLU A 73 -62.09 -36.96 8.51
N LYS A 74 -60.99 -36.64 7.83
CA LYS A 74 -60.72 -37.09 6.46
C LYS A 74 -60.88 -38.61 6.32
N LEU A 75 -60.23 -39.39 7.20
CA LEU A 75 -60.32 -40.85 7.19
C LEU A 75 -61.75 -41.38 7.39
N LYS A 76 -62.60 -40.67 8.16
CA LYS A 76 -64.02 -41.05 8.31
C LYS A 76 -64.81 -40.74 7.04
N LEU A 77 -64.63 -39.55 6.48
CA LEU A 77 -65.30 -39.12 5.25
C LEU A 77 -64.93 -40.06 4.09
N GLU A 78 -63.66 -40.45 3.96
CA GLU A 78 -63.21 -41.43 2.97
C GLU A 78 -63.88 -42.80 3.14
N LYS A 79 -64.03 -43.29 4.38
CA LYS A 79 -64.75 -44.54 4.64
C LYS A 79 -66.23 -44.43 4.27
N MET A 80 -66.87 -43.31 4.55
CA MET A 80 -68.28 -43.07 4.19
C MET A 80 -68.46 -42.98 2.67
N ARG A 81 -67.56 -42.25 1.98
CA ARG A 81 -67.48 -42.21 0.51
C ARG A 81 -67.41 -43.61 -0.08
N ASP A 82 -66.51 -44.46 0.42
CA ASP A 82 -66.34 -45.82 -0.09
C ASP A 82 -67.58 -46.69 0.14
N GLN A 83 -68.29 -46.51 1.26
CA GLN A 83 -69.56 -47.20 1.52
C GLN A 83 -70.67 -46.75 0.58
N ILE A 84 -70.80 -45.45 0.32
CA ILE A 84 -71.79 -44.89 -0.62
C ILE A 84 -71.47 -45.37 -2.04
N ALA A 85 -70.21 -45.37 -2.45
CA ALA A 85 -69.77 -45.89 -3.74
C ALA A 85 -70.19 -47.36 -3.95
N ARG A 86 -69.98 -48.22 -2.94
CA ARG A 86 -70.44 -49.62 -2.99
C ARG A 86 -71.97 -49.74 -3.10
N LYS A 87 -72.73 -48.91 -2.38
CA LYS A 87 -74.20 -48.89 -2.48
C LYS A 87 -74.69 -48.46 -3.86
N ILE A 88 -74.05 -47.45 -4.47
CA ILE A 88 -74.35 -47.01 -5.84
C ILE A 88 -74.13 -48.18 -6.81
N GLU A 89 -73.03 -48.91 -6.67
CA GLU A 89 -72.73 -50.07 -7.51
C GLU A 89 -73.78 -51.18 -7.35
N GLN A 90 -74.20 -51.48 -6.11
CA GLN A 90 -75.29 -52.42 -5.83
C GLN A 90 -76.63 -51.96 -6.44
N TYR A 91 -77.03 -50.70 -6.27
CA TYR A 91 -78.27 -50.17 -6.85
C TYR A 91 -78.26 -50.18 -8.37
N ASN A 92 -77.09 -49.94 -9.00
CA ASN A 92 -76.94 -50.06 -10.45
C ASN A 92 -77.06 -51.52 -10.93
N LEU A 93 -76.54 -52.49 -10.18
CA LEU A 93 -76.70 -53.91 -10.50
C LEU A 93 -78.16 -54.36 -10.38
N GLU A 94 -78.85 -53.94 -9.31
CA GLU A 94 -80.28 -54.24 -9.11
C GLU A 94 -81.15 -53.58 -10.18
N ALA A 95 -80.87 -52.33 -10.57
CA ALA A 95 -81.54 -51.67 -11.69
C ALA A 95 -81.37 -52.43 -13.02
N LYS A 96 -80.16 -52.93 -13.32
CA LYS A 96 -79.89 -53.77 -14.51
C LYS A 96 -80.65 -55.10 -14.48
N SER A 97 -80.78 -55.71 -13.30
CA SER A 97 -81.54 -56.94 -13.11
C SER A 97 -83.06 -56.74 -13.31
N CYS A 98 -83.63 -55.64 -12.78
CA CYS A 98 -85.03 -55.25 -13.02
C CYS A 98 -85.30 -54.94 -14.51
N ALA A 99 -84.37 -54.28 -15.20
CA ALA A 99 -84.46 -54.03 -16.64
C ALA A 99 -84.47 -55.34 -17.44
N ALA A 100 -83.64 -56.32 -17.08
CA ALA A 100 -83.58 -57.63 -17.74
C ALA A 100 -84.82 -58.51 -17.52
N SER A 101 -85.57 -58.28 -16.44
CA SER A 101 -86.80 -59.00 -16.08
C SER A 101 -88.09 -58.30 -16.52
N GLY A 102 -87.99 -57.14 -17.17
CA GLY A 102 -89.14 -56.39 -17.70
C GLY A 102 -89.89 -55.51 -16.69
N ASP A 103 -89.35 -55.35 -15.47
CA ASP A 103 -89.94 -54.51 -14.42
C ASP A 103 -89.45 -53.04 -14.53
N SER A 104 -90.17 -52.28 -15.37
CA SER A 104 -89.92 -50.85 -15.58
C SER A 104 -90.05 -50.00 -14.31
N ALA A 105 -90.95 -50.37 -13.39
CA ALA A 105 -91.17 -49.62 -12.16
C ALA A 105 -90.03 -49.83 -11.15
N GLY A 106 -89.56 -51.08 -11.01
CA GLY A 106 -88.38 -51.43 -10.21
C GLY A 106 -87.10 -50.80 -10.75
N GLU A 107 -86.88 -50.82 -12.07
CA GLU A 107 -85.73 -50.17 -12.71
C GLU A 107 -85.67 -48.67 -12.39
N LYS A 108 -86.80 -47.96 -12.53
CA LYS A 108 -86.87 -46.52 -12.27
C LYS A 108 -86.58 -46.19 -10.81
N ARG A 109 -87.11 -46.98 -9.87
CA ARG A 109 -86.89 -46.81 -8.43
C ARG A 109 -85.43 -47.02 -8.03
N TRP A 110 -84.76 -48.04 -8.58
CA TRP A 110 -83.34 -48.28 -8.30
C TRP A 110 -82.43 -47.22 -8.93
N LYS A 111 -82.78 -46.71 -10.12
CA LYS A 111 -82.10 -45.55 -10.73
C LYS A 111 -82.26 -44.28 -9.91
N GLU A 112 -83.44 -44.01 -9.36
CA GLU A 112 -83.68 -42.87 -8.46
C GLU A 112 -82.82 -42.97 -7.18
N LYS A 113 -82.82 -44.14 -6.52
CA LYS A 113 -81.94 -44.38 -5.35
C LYS A 113 -80.45 -44.27 -5.67
N ALA A 114 -80.02 -44.76 -6.84
CA ALA A 114 -78.63 -44.60 -7.29
C ALA A 114 -78.28 -43.13 -7.53
N ASN A 115 -79.20 -42.33 -8.08
CA ASN A 115 -79.00 -40.89 -8.29
C ASN A 115 -78.98 -40.11 -6.97
N GLU A 116 -79.79 -40.49 -5.99
CA GLU A 116 -79.75 -39.90 -4.65
C GLU A 116 -78.42 -40.20 -3.94
N ALA A 117 -77.99 -41.47 -3.94
CA ALA A 117 -76.69 -41.86 -3.41
C ALA A 117 -75.51 -41.20 -4.15
N LYS A 118 -75.62 -40.93 -5.46
CA LYS A 118 -74.60 -40.15 -6.21
C LYS A 118 -74.51 -38.69 -5.72
N ARG A 119 -75.64 -38.06 -5.37
CA ARG A 119 -75.61 -36.71 -4.79
C ARG A 119 -74.92 -36.71 -3.43
N GLU A 120 -75.24 -37.69 -2.58
CA GLU A 120 -74.56 -37.88 -1.29
C GLU A 120 -73.05 -38.13 -1.47
N LEU A 121 -72.65 -38.90 -2.50
CA LEU A 121 -71.24 -39.11 -2.84
C LEU A 121 -70.54 -37.80 -3.19
N SER A 122 -71.13 -36.99 -4.08
CA SER A 122 -70.56 -35.70 -4.47
C SER A 122 -70.46 -34.72 -3.29
N GLU A 123 -71.43 -34.72 -2.37
CA GLU A 123 -71.33 -33.93 -1.13
C GLU A 123 -70.20 -34.42 -0.21
N MET A 124 -69.97 -35.74 -0.12
CA MET A 124 -68.86 -36.30 0.65
C MET A 124 -67.51 -36.00 0.02
N GLU A 125 -67.40 -36.09 -1.31
CA GLU A 125 -66.19 -35.71 -2.06
C GLU A 125 -65.84 -34.25 -1.83
N ARG A 126 -66.82 -33.33 -1.89
CA ARG A 126 -66.59 -31.91 -1.59
C ARG A 126 -66.08 -31.69 -0.16
N LYS A 127 -66.64 -32.38 0.83
CA LYS A 127 -66.18 -32.29 2.23
C LYS A 127 -64.76 -32.84 2.42
N ILE A 128 -64.37 -33.88 1.68
CA ILE A 128 -63.00 -34.39 1.69
C ILE A 128 -62.05 -33.33 1.12
N GLU A 129 -62.40 -32.74 -0.03
CA GLU A 129 -61.60 -31.68 -0.67
C GLU A 129 -61.43 -30.45 0.24
N GLU A 130 -62.52 -29.97 0.85
CA GLU A 130 -62.49 -28.89 1.86
C GLU A 130 -61.57 -29.24 3.05
N THR A 131 -61.56 -30.51 3.49
CA THR A 131 -60.70 -30.96 4.60
C THR A 131 -59.23 -31.07 4.16
N GLU A 132 -58.96 -31.48 2.93
CA GLU A 132 -57.61 -31.54 2.36
C GLU A 132 -57.01 -30.15 2.17
N GLU A 133 -57.81 -29.18 1.73
CA GLU A 133 -57.41 -27.79 1.62
C GLU A 133 -57.04 -27.21 3.00
N HIS A 134 -57.87 -27.42 4.02
CA HIS A 134 -57.54 -27.01 5.39
C HIS A 134 -56.27 -27.67 5.94
N ILE A 135 -56.01 -28.95 5.63
CA ILE A 135 -54.77 -29.63 6.03
C ILE A 135 -53.57 -28.95 5.35
N LYS A 136 -53.68 -28.67 4.06
CA LYS A 136 -52.61 -28.02 3.29
C LYS A 136 -52.31 -26.61 3.80
N GLU A 137 -53.34 -25.79 4.03
CA GLU A 137 -53.18 -24.44 4.60
C GLU A 137 -52.51 -24.48 5.98
N LEU A 138 -52.88 -25.46 6.81
CA LEU A 138 -52.29 -25.66 8.12
C LEU A 138 -50.79 -26.04 8.03
N GLU A 139 -50.42 -26.88 7.06
CA GLU A 139 -49.03 -27.26 6.80
C GLU A 139 -48.19 -26.09 6.28
N GLU A 140 -48.71 -25.30 5.34
CA GLU A 140 -48.06 -24.08 4.83
C GLU A 140 -47.88 -23.05 5.95
N SER A 141 -48.89 -22.86 6.80
CA SER A 141 -48.81 -21.99 7.98
C SER A 141 -47.73 -22.48 8.97
N ARG A 142 -47.64 -23.79 9.21
CA ARG A 142 -46.59 -24.39 10.05
C ARG A 142 -45.19 -24.10 9.51
N GLU A 143 -45.00 -24.24 8.21
CA GLU A 143 -43.71 -23.97 7.57
C GLU A 143 -43.32 -22.50 7.67
N ALA A 144 -44.25 -21.59 7.36
CA ALA A 144 -44.03 -20.15 7.45
C ALA A 144 -43.64 -19.71 8.88
N GLU A 145 -44.36 -20.22 9.88
CA GLU A 145 -44.13 -19.86 11.27
C GLU A 145 -42.83 -20.48 11.83
N THR A 146 -42.50 -21.70 11.40
CA THR A 146 -41.21 -22.33 11.72
C THR A 146 -40.05 -21.53 11.12
N PHE A 147 -40.19 -21.05 9.88
CA PHE A 147 -39.20 -20.21 9.23
C PHE A 147 -39.03 -18.87 9.95
N ARG A 148 -40.15 -18.22 10.33
CA ARG A 148 -40.14 -16.97 11.09
C ARG A 148 -39.40 -17.13 12.42
N LEU A 149 -39.75 -18.16 13.19
CA LEU A 149 -39.12 -18.46 14.48
C LEU A 149 -37.61 -18.69 14.33
N ARG A 150 -37.20 -19.45 13.30
CA ARG A 150 -35.78 -19.68 13.00
C ARG A 150 -35.05 -18.39 12.65
N SER A 151 -35.63 -17.55 11.80
CA SER A 151 -35.03 -16.29 11.38
C SER A 151 -34.86 -15.31 12.55
N GLU A 152 -35.86 -15.22 13.42
CA GLU A 152 -35.79 -14.40 14.65
C GLU A 152 -34.68 -14.88 15.59
N TRP A 153 -34.57 -16.19 15.80
CA TRP A 153 -33.48 -16.79 16.59
C TRP A 153 -32.11 -16.48 15.98
N GLU A 154 -31.91 -16.69 14.67
CA GLU A 154 -30.65 -16.39 13.99
C GLU A 154 -30.24 -14.91 14.13
N ASN A 155 -31.21 -14.00 14.02
CA ASN A 155 -30.96 -12.56 14.18
C ASN A 155 -30.55 -12.20 15.61
N ARG A 156 -31.20 -12.81 16.63
CA ARG A 156 -30.82 -12.61 18.03
C ARG A 156 -29.43 -13.15 18.34
N ILE A 157 -29.07 -14.31 17.79
CA ILE A 157 -27.71 -14.87 17.92
C ILE A 157 -26.67 -13.95 17.29
N LYS A 158 -26.97 -13.37 16.11
CA LYS A 158 -26.08 -12.39 15.45
C LYS A 158 -25.89 -11.13 16.30
N GLU A 159 -26.97 -10.58 16.84
CA GLU A 159 -26.90 -9.37 17.67
C GLU A 159 -26.10 -9.62 18.95
N ALA A 160 -26.31 -10.76 19.63
CA ALA A 160 -25.53 -11.14 20.81
C ALA A 160 -24.03 -11.22 20.50
N ARG A 161 -23.65 -11.73 19.32
CA ARG A 161 -22.23 -11.85 18.91
C ARG A 161 -21.60 -10.56 18.42
N LYS A 162 -22.38 -9.53 18.13
CA LYS A 162 -21.92 -8.29 17.52
C LYS A 162 -20.82 -7.60 18.34
N GLY A 163 -20.98 -7.53 19.66
CA GLY A 163 -19.99 -6.90 20.54
C GLY A 163 -18.62 -7.59 20.50
N VAL A 164 -18.60 -8.94 20.40
CA VAL A 164 -17.35 -9.70 20.27
C VAL A 164 -16.69 -9.39 18.92
N LEU A 165 -17.46 -9.40 17.83
CA LEU A 165 -16.95 -9.08 16.49
C LEU A 165 -16.40 -7.65 16.40
N GLU A 166 -17.05 -6.68 17.04
CA GLU A 166 -16.57 -5.29 17.10
C GLU A 166 -15.25 -5.16 17.87
N LEU A 167 -15.08 -5.91 18.97
CA LEU A 167 -13.83 -5.98 19.72
C LEU A 167 -12.70 -6.62 18.90
N GLU A 168 -12.98 -7.71 18.20
CA GLU A 168 -12.02 -8.36 17.30
C GLU A 168 -11.58 -7.44 16.17
N ALA A 169 -12.54 -6.77 15.51
CA ALA A 169 -12.25 -5.80 14.46
C ALA A 169 -11.40 -4.63 14.99
N SER A 170 -11.70 -4.14 16.20
CA SER A 170 -10.94 -3.07 16.85
C SER A 170 -9.52 -3.49 17.21
N ARG A 171 -9.33 -4.71 17.71
CA ARG A 171 -8.01 -5.32 17.96
C ARG A 171 -7.19 -5.34 16.68
N ASP A 172 -7.76 -5.89 15.61
CA ASP A 172 -7.06 -6.11 14.36
C ASP A 172 -6.69 -4.79 13.68
N ALA A 173 -7.60 -3.82 13.68
CA ALA A 173 -7.32 -2.46 13.20
C ALA A 173 -6.16 -1.82 13.98
N LYS A 174 -6.14 -1.93 15.31
CA LYS A 174 -5.07 -1.35 16.15
C LYS A 174 -3.74 -2.05 15.92
N ILE A 175 -3.73 -3.37 15.73
CA ILE A 175 -2.52 -4.14 15.38
C ILE A 175 -2.01 -3.71 13.99
N GLN A 176 -2.90 -3.53 13.02
CA GLN A 176 -2.54 -3.12 11.66
C GLN A 176 -1.82 -1.78 11.66
N VAL A 177 -2.30 -0.78 12.41
CA VAL A 177 -1.65 0.53 12.53
C VAL A 177 -0.19 0.40 12.98
N TYR A 178 0.09 -0.47 13.96
CA TYR A 178 1.46 -0.71 14.42
C TYR A 178 2.32 -1.46 13.40
N GLN A 179 1.74 -2.40 12.65
CA GLN A 179 2.45 -3.09 11.57
C GLN A 179 2.83 -2.12 10.44
N ASP A 180 1.90 -1.25 10.05
CA ASP A 180 2.15 -0.20 9.05
C ASP A 180 3.25 0.77 9.51
N GLU A 181 3.24 1.16 10.79
CA GLU A 181 4.30 1.99 11.37
C GLU A 181 5.67 1.30 11.32
N MET A 182 5.74 0.01 11.65
CA MET A 182 6.98 -0.78 11.52
C MET A 182 7.49 -0.82 10.08
N SER A 183 6.62 -1.16 9.13
CA SER A 183 6.99 -1.24 7.72
C SER A 183 7.44 0.12 7.18
N ARG A 184 6.77 1.21 7.58
CA ARG A 184 7.19 2.58 7.23
C ARG A 184 8.59 2.88 7.74
N LEU A 185 8.90 2.53 8.98
CA LEU A 185 10.21 2.78 9.58
C LEU A 185 11.33 1.98 8.88
N GLU A 186 11.07 0.71 8.56
CA GLU A 186 12.00 -0.15 7.83
C GLU A 186 12.26 0.36 6.41
N ASN A 187 11.21 0.81 5.70
CA ASN A 187 11.32 1.40 4.37
C ASN A 187 12.14 2.70 4.38
N LEU A 188 11.88 3.61 5.33
CA LEU A 188 12.66 4.83 5.49
C LEU A 188 14.14 4.52 5.78
N THR A 189 14.40 3.52 6.62
CA THR A 189 15.75 3.06 6.93
C THR A 189 16.47 2.56 5.68
N SER A 190 15.81 1.72 4.88
CA SER A 190 16.36 1.20 3.63
C SER A 190 16.70 2.32 2.64
N ASN A 191 15.79 3.30 2.48
CA ASN A 191 16.00 4.46 1.62
C ASN A 191 17.23 5.28 2.03
N ILE A 192 17.40 5.55 3.33
CA ILE A 192 18.57 6.28 3.83
C ILE A 192 19.86 5.49 3.58
N ILE A 193 19.85 4.16 3.79
CA ILE A 193 21.01 3.31 3.50
C ILE A 193 21.37 3.37 2.02
N GLN A 194 20.37 3.30 1.13
CA GLN A 194 20.59 3.40 -0.31
C GLN A 194 21.21 4.75 -0.69
N GLN A 195 20.72 5.86 -0.13
CA GLN A 195 21.30 7.19 -0.36
C GLN A 195 22.76 7.26 0.11
N ILE A 196 23.07 6.73 1.30
CA ILE A 196 24.45 6.66 1.81
C ILE A 196 25.34 5.86 0.86
N ASN A 197 24.89 4.69 0.40
CA ASN A 197 25.65 3.84 -0.51
C ASN A 197 25.92 4.54 -1.86
N ASN A 198 24.95 5.29 -2.38
CA ASN A 198 25.14 6.07 -3.60
C ASN A 198 26.22 7.15 -3.41
N VAL A 199 26.23 7.84 -2.26
CA VAL A 199 27.27 8.83 -1.94
C VAL A 199 28.65 8.17 -1.82
N VAL A 200 28.75 6.99 -1.19
CA VAL A 200 30.01 6.23 -1.13
C VAL A 200 30.53 5.95 -2.53
N LYS A 201 29.68 5.41 -3.42
CA LYS A 201 30.06 5.09 -4.81
C LYS A 201 30.53 6.33 -5.58
N MET A 202 29.84 7.46 -5.43
CA MET A 202 30.26 8.72 -6.07
C MET A 202 31.64 9.15 -5.58
N ARG A 203 31.89 9.10 -4.26
CA ARG A 203 33.21 9.45 -3.70
C ARG A 203 34.32 8.51 -4.13
N GLU A 204 34.05 7.21 -4.25
CA GLU A 204 35.01 6.23 -4.76
C GLU A 204 35.34 6.52 -6.24
N ALA A 205 34.35 6.90 -7.05
CA ALA A 205 34.56 7.30 -8.44
C ALA A 205 35.40 8.59 -8.53
N ASP A 206 35.07 9.64 -7.75
CA ASP A 206 35.85 10.88 -7.69
C ASP A 206 37.32 10.58 -7.34
N LEU A 207 37.57 9.74 -6.32
CA LEU A 207 38.92 9.37 -5.89
C LEU A 207 39.68 8.60 -6.97
N ALA A 208 39.01 7.72 -7.70
CA ALA A 208 39.62 7.01 -8.82
C ALA A 208 40.02 7.97 -9.95
N GLU A 209 39.17 8.95 -10.27
CA GLU A 209 39.47 10.01 -11.24
C GLU A 209 40.67 10.87 -10.78
N PHE A 210 40.68 11.32 -9.53
CA PHE A 210 41.81 12.07 -8.96
C PHE A 210 43.13 11.29 -8.99
N ASN A 211 43.09 9.99 -8.71
CA ASN A 211 44.28 9.14 -8.81
C ASN A 211 44.81 9.04 -10.25
N ASN A 212 43.93 9.08 -11.25
CA ASN A 212 44.32 9.08 -12.67
C ASN A 212 44.92 10.43 -13.12
N LEU A 213 44.56 11.54 -12.45
CA LEU A 213 45.17 12.86 -12.69
C LEU A 213 46.57 12.98 -12.07
N GLY A 214 46.88 12.20 -11.04
CA GLY A 214 48.20 12.15 -10.41
C GLY A 214 49.22 11.33 -11.19
N ALA A 215 50.52 11.60 -11.03
CA ALA A 215 51.56 10.75 -11.62
C ALA A 215 51.65 9.41 -10.88
N PRO A 216 51.30 8.26 -11.50
CA PRO A 216 51.32 6.98 -10.82
C PRO A 216 52.74 6.40 -10.85
N ARG A 217 53.66 6.94 -10.05
CA ARG A 217 55.01 6.36 -9.92
C ARG A 217 55.46 6.23 -8.47
N LYS A 218 55.79 4.99 -8.07
CA LYS A 218 56.65 4.71 -6.90
C LYS A 218 58.08 5.12 -7.25
N CYS A 219 58.44 6.38 -7.01
CA CYS A 219 59.80 6.84 -7.27
C CYS A 219 60.79 6.19 -6.30
N LYS A 220 61.69 5.36 -6.83
CA LYS A 220 62.79 4.73 -6.05
C LYS A 220 64.06 5.59 -5.97
N ASN A 221 64.20 6.62 -6.82
CA ASN A 221 65.33 7.56 -6.85
C ASN A 221 64.87 9.02 -6.81
N LEU A 222 65.77 9.94 -6.44
CA LEU A 222 65.59 11.41 -6.51
C LEU A 222 64.94 11.78 -7.85
N SER A 223 63.70 12.27 -7.78
CA SER A 223 62.89 12.62 -8.93
C SER A 223 62.68 14.13 -8.96
N LEU A 224 63.00 14.76 -10.08
CA LEU A 224 62.69 16.16 -10.33
C LEU A 224 61.16 16.29 -10.48
N VAL A 225 60.52 16.96 -9.53
CA VAL A 225 59.07 17.22 -9.56
C VAL A 225 58.85 18.64 -10.07
N TYR A 226 58.28 18.77 -11.25
CA TYR A 226 57.80 20.05 -11.77
C TYR A 226 56.51 20.42 -11.04
N VAL A 227 56.53 21.53 -10.30
CA VAL A 227 55.35 22.04 -9.61
C VAL A 227 54.67 23.07 -10.52
N PRO A 228 53.44 22.82 -11.02
CA PRO A 228 52.78 23.71 -11.96
C PRO A 228 52.41 25.04 -11.29
N PHE A 229 52.77 26.14 -11.93
CA PHE A 229 52.34 27.50 -11.58
C PHE A 229 51.77 28.16 -12.83
N TYR A 230 50.92 29.15 -12.65
CA TYR A 230 50.34 29.90 -13.76
C TYR A 230 50.91 31.30 -13.81
N MET A 231 51.03 31.85 -15.01
CA MET A 231 51.42 33.23 -15.22
C MET A 231 50.46 33.86 -16.22
N ALA A 232 49.98 35.06 -15.93
CA ALA A 232 49.17 35.87 -16.83
C ALA A 232 49.96 37.10 -17.27
N CYS A 233 50.01 37.34 -18.58
CA CYS A 233 50.50 38.58 -19.16
C CYS A 233 49.29 39.42 -19.59
N PHE A 234 49.17 40.62 -19.04
CA PHE A 234 48.20 41.62 -19.49
C PHE A 234 48.93 42.63 -20.38
N GLU A 235 48.51 42.75 -21.63
CA GLU A 235 49.09 43.67 -22.60
C GLU A 235 48.10 44.78 -22.92
N ALA A 236 48.56 46.02 -22.83
CA ALA A 236 47.82 47.20 -23.26
C ALA A 236 48.80 48.17 -23.92
N GLU A 237 48.50 48.56 -25.17
CA GLU A 237 49.38 49.36 -26.02
C GLU A 237 50.78 48.72 -26.13
N LEU A 238 51.83 49.37 -25.62
CA LEU A 238 53.21 48.87 -25.60
C LEU A 238 53.68 48.40 -24.22
N LYS A 239 52.76 48.29 -23.25
CA LYS A 239 53.08 47.90 -21.87
C LYS A 239 52.54 46.51 -21.58
N LYS A 240 53.43 45.67 -21.04
CA LYS A 240 53.11 44.33 -20.54
C LYS A 240 53.17 44.32 -19.03
N ARG A 241 52.20 43.66 -18.39
CA ARG A 241 52.14 43.47 -16.95
C ARG A 241 51.99 41.98 -16.64
N TYR A 242 52.96 41.44 -15.91
CA TYR A 242 52.95 40.04 -15.52
C TYR A 242 52.35 39.83 -14.13
N VAL A 243 51.58 38.76 -13.97
CA VAL A 243 51.07 38.28 -12.69
C VAL A 243 51.35 36.79 -12.59
N VAL A 244 52.04 36.38 -11.53
CA VAL A 244 52.34 34.98 -11.26
C VAL A 244 51.37 34.45 -10.19
N PHE A 245 50.85 33.26 -10.41
CA PHE A 245 50.01 32.52 -9.49
C PHE A 245 50.76 31.27 -9.04
N PRO A 246 51.16 31.20 -7.76
CA PRO A 246 51.95 30.09 -7.25
C PRO A 246 51.13 28.80 -7.23
N PRO A 247 51.79 27.63 -7.14
CA PRO A 247 51.10 26.38 -6.88
C PRO A 247 50.32 26.51 -5.58
N SER A 248 49.00 26.39 -5.67
CA SER A 248 48.09 26.76 -4.58
C SER A 248 47.10 25.64 -4.28
N VAL A 249 46.59 25.64 -3.04
CA VAL A 249 45.47 24.80 -2.63
C VAL A 249 44.23 25.69 -2.56
N ALA A 250 43.13 25.21 -3.14
CA ALA A 250 41.84 25.88 -3.01
C ALA A 250 41.39 25.83 -1.55
N ASN A 251 41.14 26.99 -0.94
CA ASN A 251 40.69 27.09 0.43
C ASN A 251 39.17 27.16 0.53
N SER A 252 38.63 26.67 1.64
CA SER A 252 37.19 26.47 1.87
C SER A 252 36.51 27.58 2.67
N ILE A 253 37.16 28.73 2.86
CA ILE A 253 36.66 29.76 3.79
C ILE A 253 35.87 30.83 3.03
N GLY A 254 34.54 30.85 3.23
CA GLY A 254 33.65 31.96 2.86
C GLY A 254 32.74 31.75 1.64
N PHE A 255 32.12 30.57 1.50
CA PHE A 255 31.35 30.11 0.33
C PHE A 255 29.92 30.66 0.16
N THR A 256 29.67 31.96 0.34
CA THR A 256 28.30 32.51 0.14
C THR A 256 28.22 33.80 -0.68
N THR A 257 29.30 34.28 -1.30
CA THR A 257 29.24 35.55 -2.05
C THR A 257 29.83 35.47 -3.46
N LYS A 258 29.05 35.97 -4.43
CA LYS A 258 29.35 36.05 -5.87
C LYS A 258 30.71 36.72 -6.16
N LEU A 259 31.36 36.31 -7.25
CA LEU A 259 32.73 36.70 -7.62
C LEU A 259 32.90 38.17 -8.06
N LYS A 260 31.84 38.87 -8.49
CA LYS A 260 31.92 40.25 -9.02
C LYS A 260 31.50 41.30 -7.99
N GLY A 261 32.38 42.29 -7.82
CA GLY A 261 32.30 43.44 -6.91
C GLY A 261 33.71 44.05 -6.76
N ALA A 262 33.84 45.24 -6.16
CA ALA A 262 35.13 45.95 -6.00
C ALA A 262 36.25 45.14 -5.29
N LEU A 263 35.92 43.96 -4.74
CA LEU A 263 36.82 43.05 -4.02
C LEU A 263 37.14 41.74 -4.78
N GLY A 264 36.63 41.52 -6.00
CA GLY A 264 36.73 40.22 -6.71
C GLY A 264 38.17 39.69 -6.90
N LYS A 265 39.13 40.56 -7.24
CA LYS A 265 40.54 40.18 -7.40
C LYS A 265 41.24 39.80 -6.09
N ALA A 266 40.86 40.46 -4.99
CA ALA A 266 41.36 40.10 -3.66
C ALA A 266 40.77 38.76 -3.19
N LYS A 267 39.50 38.49 -3.53
CA LYS A 267 38.81 37.22 -3.22
C LYS A 267 39.39 36.03 -3.99
N VAL A 268 39.67 36.13 -5.29
CA VAL A 268 40.33 35.04 -6.06
C VAL A 268 41.69 34.68 -5.46
N ARG A 269 42.45 35.68 -4.97
CA ARG A 269 43.71 35.43 -4.26
C ARG A 269 43.52 34.80 -2.87
N GLN A 270 42.40 35.05 -2.19
CA GLN A 270 42.05 34.39 -0.92
C GLN A 270 41.56 32.95 -1.12
N LEU A 271 40.99 32.63 -2.29
CA LEU A 271 40.60 31.26 -2.66
C LEU A 271 41.81 30.35 -2.88
N LEU A 272 42.94 30.92 -3.29
CA LEU A 272 44.15 30.18 -3.59
C LEU A 272 45.22 30.46 -2.53
N THR A 273 45.39 29.54 -1.58
CA THR A 273 46.48 29.64 -0.61
C THR A 273 47.73 29.00 -1.20
N PRO A 274 48.87 29.73 -1.32
CA PRO A 274 50.10 29.15 -1.83
C PRO A 274 50.52 27.93 -1.02
N ARG A 275 50.77 26.81 -1.69
CA ARG A 275 51.12 25.53 -1.05
C ARG A 275 52.53 25.55 -0.47
N PHE A 276 53.46 26.25 -1.14
CA PHE A 276 54.87 26.25 -0.80
C PHE A 276 55.36 27.67 -0.53
N ARG A 277 55.60 28.01 0.74
CA ARG A 277 56.04 29.35 1.17
C ARG A 277 57.34 29.80 0.49
N ALA A 278 58.34 28.91 0.40
CA ALA A 278 59.64 29.21 -0.20
C ALA A 278 59.50 29.53 -1.70
N LEU A 279 58.70 28.74 -2.42
CA LEU A 279 58.45 28.95 -3.84
C LEU A 279 57.64 30.22 -4.10
N ASN A 280 56.65 30.53 -3.26
CA ASN A 280 55.89 31.77 -3.35
C ASN A 280 56.78 33.01 -3.21
N SER A 281 57.69 33.02 -2.23
CA SER A 281 58.64 34.12 -2.02
C SER A 281 59.56 34.36 -3.23
N PHE A 282 59.92 33.29 -3.95
CA PHE A 282 60.66 33.39 -5.21
C PHE A 282 59.77 33.94 -6.34
N MET A 283 58.57 33.38 -6.51
CA MET A 283 57.63 33.76 -7.58
C MET A 283 57.16 35.21 -7.48
N GLU A 284 57.01 35.77 -6.27
CA GLU A 284 56.66 37.18 -6.06
C GLU A 284 57.72 38.15 -6.60
N LYS A 285 58.98 37.73 -6.69
CA LYS A 285 60.08 38.53 -7.24
C LYS A 285 60.16 38.46 -8.77
N LEU A 286 59.54 37.46 -9.39
CA LEU A 286 59.66 37.20 -10.82
C LEU A 286 59.17 38.38 -11.70
N PRO A 287 58.01 39.02 -11.43
CA PRO A 287 57.59 40.21 -12.18
C PRO A 287 58.61 41.36 -12.10
N ILE A 288 59.22 41.56 -10.93
CA ILE A 288 60.22 42.63 -10.72
C ILE A 288 61.48 42.35 -11.55
N LEU A 289 61.86 41.08 -11.70
CA LEU A 289 63.00 40.69 -12.54
C LEU A 289 62.69 40.87 -14.03
N ILE A 290 61.48 40.52 -14.45
CA ILE A 290 61.00 40.75 -15.82
C ILE A 290 61.04 42.24 -16.16
N ASP A 291 60.60 43.11 -15.27
CA ASP A 291 60.58 44.56 -15.51
C ASP A 291 61.98 45.19 -15.60
N LYS A 292 63.01 44.56 -14.99
CA LYS A 292 64.38 45.10 -14.91
C LYS A 292 65.30 44.66 -16.04
N ASP A 293 65.00 43.54 -16.69
CA ASP A 293 65.85 42.92 -17.70
C ASP A 293 65.06 42.65 -18.98
N ALA A 294 65.33 43.43 -20.03
CA ALA A 294 64.66 43.33 -21.31
C ALA A 294 64.93 42.01 -22.06
N ALA A 295 66.12 41.41 -21.89
CA ALA A 295 66.44 40.13 -22.50
C ALA A 295 65.63 39.01 -21.83
N PHE A 296 65.59 39.02 -20.50
CA PHE A 296 64.79 38.09 -19.72
C PHE A 296 63.28 38.25 -19.97
N ALA A 297 62.78 39.49 -20.08
CA ALA A 297 61.38 39.75 -20.40
C ALA A 297 60.97 39.15 -21.75
N ARG A 298 61.85 39.25 -22.76
CA ARG A 298 61.63 38.66 -24.07
C ARG A 298 61.57 37.13 -23.99
N GLU A 299 62.51 36.49 -23.29
CA GLU A 299 62.51 35.03 -23.10
C GLU A 299 61.24 34.53 -22.40
N VAL A 300 60.83 35.21 -21.33
CA VAL A 300 59.61 34.87 -20.59
C VAL A 300 58.36 35.04 -21.45
N TYR A 301 58.31 36.10 -22.27
CA TYR A 301 57.20 36.31 -23.21
C TYR A 301 57.13 35.20 -24.26
N GLU A 302 58.24 34.85 -24.91
CA GLU A 302 58.29 33.80 -25.92
C GLU A 302 57.94 32.42 -25.34
N ALA A 303 58.39 32.11 -24.12
CA ALA A 303 58.02 30.89 -23.43
C ALA A 303 56.53 30.86 -23.07
N GLY A 304 55.99 31.98 -22.58
CA GLY A 304 54.57 32.13 -22.28
C GLY A 304 53.68 32.01 -23.51
N GLU A 305 54.09 32.60 -24.64
CA GLU A 305 53.36 32.56 -25.91
C GLU A 305 53.22 31.13 -26.46
N LYS A 306 54.26 30.32 -26.30
CA LYS A 306 54.26 28.88 -26.66
C LYS A 306 53.45 28.02 -25.69
N ALA A 307 53.42 28.39 -24.41
CA ALA A 307 52.75 27.64 -23.35
C ALA A 307 51.33 28.17 -23.02
N ASP A 308 50.81 29.09 -23.82
CA ASP A 308 49.52 29.72 -23.58
C ASP A 308 48.37 28.71 -23.70
N ILE A 309 47.80 28.36 -22.53
CA ILE A 309 46.70 27.40 -22.42
C ILE A 309 45.45 27.87 -23.16
N LEU A 310 45.26 29.19 -23.35
CA LEU A 310 44.08 29.73 -23.99
C LEU A 310 44.10 29.52 -25.52
N LYS A 311 45.26 29.22 -26.11
CA LYS A 311 45.35 28.84 -27.54
C LYS A 311 44.89 27.41 -27.83
N SER A 312 44.82 26.55 -26.81
CA SER A 312 44.40 25.15 -26.96
C SER A 312 42.88 25.03 -26.92
N GLU A 313 42.27 24.54 -27.99
CA GLU A 313 40.82 24.30 -28.05
C GLU A 313 40.33 23.35 -26.95
N ALA A 314 41.09 22.27 -26.69
CA ALA A 314 40.77 21.32 -25.62
C ALA A 314 40.79 21.97 -24.24
N ALA A 315 41.78 22.84 -23.98
CA ALA A 315 41.86 23.57 -22.72
C ALA A 315 40.72 24.58 -22.59
N ARG A 316 40.38 25.31 -23.66
CA ARG A 316 39.23 26.23 -23.67
C ARG A 316 37.92 25.51 -23.39
N LYS A 317 37.69 24.34 -23.99
CA LYS A 317 36.50 23.52 -23.71
C LYS A 317 36.45 23.09 -22.24
N ALA A 318 37.56 22.59 -21.70
CA ALA A 318 37.63 22.19 -20.28
C ALA A 318 37.40 23.37 -19.32
N ILE A 319 37.96 24.55 -19.63
CA ILE A 319 37.70 25.79 -18.87
C ILE A 319 36.22 26.16 -18.95
N GLY A 320 35.59 26.08 -20.13
CA GLY A 320 34.17 26.38 -20.31
C GLY A 320 33.25 25.45 -19.53
N GLU A 321 33.53 24.14 -19.54
CA GLU A 321 32.83 23.15 -18.72
C GLU A 321 32.99 23.43 -17.22
N GLY A 322 34.19 23.83 -16.78
CA GLY A 322 34.46 24.26 -15.41
C GLY A 322 33.67 25.50 -15.00
N LEU A 323 33.63 26.52 -15.86
CA LEU A 323 32.84 27.74 -15.64
C LEU A 323 31.34 27.42 -15.52
N LYS A 324 30.83 26.47 -16.31
CA LYS A 324 29.43 26.03 -16.22
C LYS A 324 29.12 25.38 -14.88
N LYS A 325 30.00 24.48 -14.41
CA LYS A 325 29.85 23.86 -13.08
C LYS A 325 29.83 24.92 -11.97
N LEU A 326 30.70 25.93 -12.06
CA LEU A 326 30.71 27.05 -11.12
C LEU A 326 29.42 27.86 -11.16
N MET A 327 28.83 28.08 -12.34
CA MET A 327 27.52 28.73 -12.46
C MET A 327 26.40 27.88 -11.83
N ASP A 328 26.36 26.57 -12.11
CA ASP A 328 25.36 25.64 -11.58
C ASP A 328 25.43 25.53 -10.04
N GLU A 329 26.63 25.66 -9.48
CA GLU A 329 26.89 25.74 -8.04
C GLU A 329 26.63 27.14 -7.43
N GLY A 330 26.23 28.13 -8.25
CA GLY A 330 25.87 29.48 -7.81
C GLY A 330 27.04 30.46 -7.62
N TRP A 331 28.24 30.11 -8.09
CA TRP A 331 29.44 30.96 -7.98
C TRP A 331 29.46 32.10 -8.99
N LEU A 332 28.88 31.84 -10.16
CA LEU A 332 28.72 32.79 -11.26
C LEU A 332 27.23 32.99 -11.50
N SER A 333 26.83 34.24 -11.75
CA SER A 333 25.54 34.52 -12.37
C SER A 333 25.56 34.14 -13.85
N ASP A 334 24.38 33.93 -14.43
CA ASP A 334 24.23 33.61 -15.86
C ASP A 334 24.96 34.64 -16.74
N LYS A 335 24.80 35.93 -16.43
CA LYS A 335 25.48 37.03 -17.14
C LYS A 335 27.01 36.96 -17.03
N GLU A 336 27.55 36.54 -15.89
CA GLU A 336 29.00 36.39 -15.70
C GLU A 336 29.56 35.20 -16.46
N PHE A 337 28.81 34.09 -16.47
CA PHE A 337 29.15 32.93 -17.26
C PHE A 337 29.18 33.29 -18.75
N GLU A 338 28.15 33.96 -19.26
CA GLU A 338 28.08 34.44 -20.65
C GLU A 338 29.26 35.39 -20.99
N ASP A 339 29.52 36.40 -20.16
CA ASP A 339 30.64 37.35 -20.34
C ASP A 339 32.00 36.63 -20.43
N LEU A 340 32.20 35.59 -19.62
CA LEU A 340 33.47 34.84 -19.56
C LEU A 340 33.62 33.86 -20.71
N ILE A 341 32.55 33.15 -21.09
CA ILE A 341 32.55 32.24 -22.23
C ILE A 341 32.78 33.00 -23.53
N GLN A 342 32.16 34.18 -23.69
CA GLN A 342 32.38 35.01 -24.88
C GLN A 342 33.84 35.46 -25.03
N LYS A 343 34.54 35.70 -23.91
CA LYS A 343 35.97 36.07 -23.92
C LYS A 343 36.92 34.89 -24.06
N LEU A 344 36.42 33.68 -23.89
CA LEU A 344 37.18 32.44 -24.03
C LEU A 344 37.12 31.92 -25.47
N ALA A 345 36.01 32.19 -26.18
CA ALA A 345 35.82 31.89 -27.61
C ALA A 345 36.80 32.71 -28.48
#